data_AF-A0A9P3JLY4-F1
#
_entry.id   AF-A0A9P3JLY4-F1
#
_cell.length_a   1.000
_cell.length_b   1.000
_cell.length_c   1.000
_cell.angle_alpha   90.00
_cell.angle_beta   90.00
_cell.angle_gamma   90.00
#
_symmetry.space_group_name_H-M   'P 1'
#
loop_
_entity.id
_entity.type
_entity.pdbx_description
1 polymer ?
#
loop_
_entity_poly.entity_id
_entity_poly.type
_entity_poly.pdbx_seq_one_letter_code
_entity_poly.pdbx_strand_id
1 'polypeptide(L)'
;MTWLTDIILHSNNFSGVLPASFTAFKALSSISISNNRFTGTFPSPLLHHKGLGVLDLSNNSFSGSIPRELTELVNLIDINLSDNRFHGSISTGLFQLSVLISLQLANNFLSGGLPPFLSASSSLITLSLGGNGFAGPLPDFSLWNVSFTKLALNNNNFTGSIPDSISTLTTLEAIILNDNQLTGSIPAAIFNMTNLKYLYLANNNLSSKLPSDISRLGKLE
;
A
#
# COMPACT_ATOMS: atom_id res chain seq x y z
N MET A 1 -16.28 -26.75 12.51
CA MET A 1 -16.02 -26.69 11.05
C MET A 1 -14.53 -26.43 10.87
N THR A 2 -13.72 -27.45 10.61
CA THR A 2 -12.24 -27.35 10.56
C THR A 2 -11.66 -27.20 9.16
N TRP A 3 -12.50 -27.26 8.14
CA TRP A 3 -12.11 -27.31 6.72
C TRP A 3 -12.46 -26.03 5.94
N LEU A 4 -13.01 -25.01 6.62
CA LEU A 4 -13.38 -23.76 5.95
C LEU A 4 -12.11 -23.03 5.50
N THR A 5 -11.99 -22.80 4.20
CA THR A 5 -10.84 -22.14 3.55
C THR A 5 -11.11 -20.66 3.29
N ASP A 6 -12.35 -20.30 3.04
CA ASP A 6 -12.74 -18.96 2.63
C ASP A 6 -13.85 -18.44 3.54
N ILE A 7 -13.66 -17.24 4.09
CA ILE A 7 -14.69 -16.52 4.84
C ILE A 7 -14.97 -15.22 4.10
N ILE A 8 -16.13 -15.16 3.44
CA ILE A 8 -16.55 -14.01 2.64
C ILE A 8 -17.82 -13.42 3.27
N LEU A 9 -17.67 -12.30 3.98
CA LEU A 9 -18.72 -11.61 4.73
C LEU A 9 -18.85 -10.13 4.36
N HIS A 10 -18.26 -9.72 3.24
CA HIS A 10 -18.19 -8.30 2.87
C HIS A 10 -19.58 -7.67 2.63
N SER A 11 -19.66 -6.35 2.69
CA SER A 11 -20.86 -5.55 2.36
C SER A 11 -22.08 -5.92 3.20
N ASN A 12 -21.89 -5.97 4.52
CA ASN A 12 -22.91 -6.32 5.49
C ASN A 12 -22.94 -5.30 6.64
N ASN A 13 -23.79 -5.56 7.63
CA ASN A 13 -23.91 -4.73 8.83
C ASN A 13 -23.29 -5.41 10.07
N PHE A 14 -22.34 -6.33 9.89
CA PHE A 14 -21.68 -6.99 11.01
C PHE A 14 -20.89 -5.96 11.82
N SER A 15 -20.93 -6.08 13.14
CA SER A 15 -20.35 -5.11 14.06
C SER A 15 -19.68 -5.77 15.25
N GLY A 16 -18.94 -4.98 16.03
CA GLY A 16 -18.21 -5.46 17.21
C GLY A 16 -16.81 -5.93 16.85
N VAL A 17 -16.16 -6.65 17.77
CA VAL A 17 -14.79 -7.15 17.59
C VAL A 17 -14.83 -8.54 16.98
N LEU A 18 -13.87 -8.84 16.09
CA LEU A 18 -13.73 -10.19 15.55
C LEU A 18 -13.41 -11.19 16.69
N PRO A 19 -14.21 -12.26 16.88
CA PRO A 19 -14.04 -13.14 18.04
C PRO A 19 -12.80 -14.04 17.92
N ALA A 20 -12.23 -14.40 19.09
CA ALA A 20 -11.08 -15.32 19.19
C ALA A 20 -11.34 -16.71 18.58
N SER A 21 -12.60 -17.09 18.40
CA SER A 21 -13.01 -18.35 17.77
C SER A 21 -12.56 -18.47 16.31
N PHE A 22 -12.14 -17.39 15.65
CA PHE A 22 -11.55 -17.45 14.30
C PHE A 22 -10.30 -18.35 14.24
N THR A 23 -9.57 -18.50 15.36
CA THR A 23 -8.45 -19.45 15.47
C THR A 23 -8.86 -20.90 15.15
N ALA A 24 -10.14 -21.26 15.22
CA ALA A 24 -10.63 -22.61 14.94
C ALA A 24 -10.58 -22.99 13.44
N PHE A 25 -10.51 -22.03 12.52
CA PHE A 25 -10.48 -22.27 11.09
C PHE A 25 -9.07 -22.65 10.60
N LYS A 26 -8.67 -23.89 10.85
CA LYS A 26 -7.30 -24.38 10.60
C LYS A 26 -6.86 -24.30 9.13
N ALA A 27 -7.81 -24.33 8.20
CA ALA A 27 -7.56 -24.31 6.76
C ALA A 27 -7.76 -22.92 6.11
N LEU A 28 -7.99 -21.87 6.90
CA LEU A 28 -8.31 -20.54 6.36
C LEU A 28 -7.17 -20.00 5.48
N SER A 29 -7.50 -19.77 4.21
CA SER A 29 -6.62 -19.21 3.18
C SER A 29 -7.09 -17.85 2.68
N SER A 30 -8.37 -17.52 2.83
CA SER A 30 -8.94 -16.25 2.42
C SER A 30 -9.95 -15.73 3.44
N ILE A 31 -9.85 -14.46 3.78
CA ILE A 31 -10.86 -13.76 4.56
C ILE A 31 -11.13 -12.38 3.98
N SER A 32 -12.39 -12.12 3.63
CA SER A 32 -12.89 -10.81 3.22
C SER A 32 -14.10 -10.46 4.09
N ILE A 33 -13.91 -9.48 4.96
CA ILE A 33 -14.95 -8.94 5.84
C ILE A 33 -15.16 -7.44 5.61
N SER A 34 -14.77 -6.97 4.43
CA SER A 34 -14.78 -5.55 4.10
C SER A 34 -16.18 -4.94 4.08
N ASN A 35 -16.28 -3.61 4.13
CA ASN A 35 -17.55 -2.89 4.06
C ASN A 35 -18.54 -3.37 5.15
N ASN A 36 -18.10 -3.31 6.40
CA ASN A 36 -18.87 -3.68 7.58
C ASN A 36 -18.69 -2.61 8.68
N ARG A 37 -19.14 -2.90 9.91
CA ARG A 37 -18.98 -2.05 11.09
C ARG A 37 -18.11 -2.72 12.17
N PHE A 38 -17.16 -3.56 11.77
CA PHE A 38 -16.24 -4.17 12.72
C PHE A 38 -15.37 -3.11 13.40
N THR A 39 -15.03 -3.36 14.66
CA THR A 39 -14.33 -2.43 15.56
C THR A 39 -13.22 -3.18 16.30
N GLY A 40 -12.47 -2.46 17.14
CA GLY A 40 -11.37 -3.01 17.93
C GLY A 40 -10.04 -2.90 17.18
N THR A 41 -9.01 -3.55 17.71
CA THR A 41 -7.69 -3.58 17.07
C THR A 41 -7.65 -4.58 15.91
N PHE A 42 -6.51 -4.67 15.21
CA PHE A 42 -6.26 -5.76 14.28
C PHE A 42 -6.63 -7.11 14.93
N PRO A 43 -7.39 -7.98 14.24
CA PRO A 43 -7.83 -9.26 14.78
C PRO A 43 -6.66 -10.25 14.88
N SER A 44 -5.97 -10.25 16.02
CA SER A 44 -4.82 -11.13 16.28
C SER A 44 -5.09 -12.63 16.10
N PRO A 45 -6.32 -13.18 16.25
CA PRO A 45 -6.61 -14.56 15.85
C PRO A 45 -6.19 -14.91 14.43
N LEU A 46 -6.24 -13.93 13.50
CA LEU A 46 -5.90 -14.19 12.10
C LEU A 46 -4.41 -14.48 11.88
N LEU A 47 -3.54 -14.06 12.82
CA LEU A 47 -2.09 -14.25 12.76
C LEU A 47 -1.67 -15.72 12.94
N HIS A 48 -2.60 -16.59 13.36
CA HIS A 48 -2.37 -18.03 13.47
C HIS A 48 -2.54 -18.78 12.14
N HIS A 49 -3.18 -18.18 11.13
CA HIS A 49 -3.42 -18.84 9.85
C HIS A 49 -2.23 -18.63 8.91
N LYS A 50 -1.19 -19.45 9.08
CA LYS A 50 0.04 -19.35 8.27
C LYS A 50 -0.19 -19.63 6.77
N GLY A 51 -1.32 -20.22 6.40
CA GLY A 51 -1.74 -20.42 5.01
C GLY A 51 -2.57 -19.26 4.42
N LEU A 52 -2.76 -18.16 5.15
CA LEU A 52 -3.57 -17.04 4.68
C LEU A 52 -2.89 -16.35 3.49
N GLY A 53 -3.61 -16.30 2.37
CA GLY A 53 -3.19 -15.64 1.13
C GLY A 53 -3.92 -14.33 0.88
N VAL A 54 -5.20 -14.23 1.26
CA VAL A 54 -5.99 -13.01 1.05
C VAL A 54 -6.54 -12.52 2.38
N LEU A 55 -6.25 -11.26 2.69
CA LEU A 55 -6.71 -10.57 3.90
C LEU A 55 -7.35 -9.24 3.50
N ASP A 56 -8.67 -9.18 3.50
CA ASP A 56 -9.43 -7.97 3.23
C ASP A 56 -10.29 -7.57 4.44
N LEU A 57 -9.81 -6.57 5.18
CA LEU A 57 -10.46 -5.95 6.33
C LEU A 57 -10.98 -4.53 6.01
N SER A 58 -10.95 -4.13 4.74
CA SER A 58 -11.14 -2.74 4.34
C SER A 58 -12.53 -2.18 4.66
N ASN A 59 -12.64 -0.85 4.76
CA ASN A 59 -13.89 -0.15 5.05
C ASN A 59 -14.61 -0.69 6.30
N ASN A 60 -13.95 -0.54 7.44
CA ASN A 60 -14.42 -0.90 8.77
C ASN A 60 -14.01 0.19 9.78
N SER A 61 -14.05 -0.10 11.08
CA SER A 61 -13.60 0.79 12.15
C SER A 61 -12.49 0.16 13.00
N PHE A 62 -11.62 -0.66 12.40
CA PHE A 62 -10.45 -1.19 13.09
C PHE A 62 -9.46 -0.07 13.43
N SER A 63 -8.82 -0.15 14.60
CA SER A 63 -7.87 0.85 15.11
C SER A 63 -6.58 0.20 15.64
N GLY A 64 -5.72 0.97 16.28
CA GLY A 64 -4.44 0.47 16.79
C GLY A 64 -3.38 0.36 15.70
N SER A 65 -2.23 -0.21 16.04
CA SER A 65 -1.16 -0.49 15.08
C SER A 65 -1.40 -1.78 14.31
N ILE A 66 -0.92 -1.82 13.07
CA ILE A 66 -0.78 -3.08 12.32
C ILE A 66 0.32 -3.92 13.01
N PRO A 67 0.02 -5.13 13.51
CA PRO A 67 0.98 -5.93 14.26
C PRO A 67 2.13 -6.38 13.34
N ARG A 68 3.36 -6.36 13.87
CA ARG A 68 4.54 -6.79 13.11
C ARG A 68 4.47 -8.28 12.76
N GLU A 69 3.75 -9.06 13.56
CA GLU A 69 3.53 -10.50 13.38
C GLU A 69 2.80 -10.81 12.07
N LEU A 70 2.15 -9.82 11.44
CA LEU A 70 1.60 -9.95 10.10
C LEU A 70 2.68 -10.31 9.05
N THR A 71 3.94 -9.92 9.28
CA THR A 71 5.06 -10.28 8.40
C THR A 71 5.45 -11.76 8.48
N GLU A 72 4.89 -12.53 9.42
CA GLU A 72 5.09 -13.97 9.52
C GLU A 72 4.13 -14.77 8.63
N LEU A 73 3.11 -14.11 8.05
CA LEU A 73 2.17 -14.74 7.13
C LEU A 73 2.75 -14.72 5.72
N VAL A 74 3.78 -15.54 5.51
CA VAL A 74 4.61 -15.57 4.28
C VAL A 74 3.86 -15.96 3.02
N ASN A 75 2.62 -16.44 3.13
CA ASN A 75 1.76 -16.81 2.01
C ASN A 75 0.82 -15.68 1.56
N LEU A 76 0.84 -14.50 2.21
CA LEU A 76 -0.01 -13.37 1.84
C LEU A 76 0.31 -12.86 0.44
N ILE A 77 -0.72 -12.87 -0.41
CA ILE A 77 -0.73 -12.41 -1.80
C ILE A 77 -1.37 -11.03 -1.89
N ASP A 78 -2.46 -10.81 -1.15
CA ASP A 78 -3.20 -9.56 -1.14
C ASP A 78 -3.58 -9.16 0.28
N ILE A 79 -3.24 -7.93 0.64
CA ILE A 79 -3.57 -7.30 1.91
C ILE A 79 -4.32 -6.00 1.61
N ASN A 80 -5.58 -5.93 2.04
CA ASN A 80 -6.36 -4.70 2.02
C ASN A 80 -6.85 -4.33 3.42
N LEU A 81 -6.26 -3.30 3.98
CA LEU A 81 -6.62 -2.70 5.27
C LEU A 81 -7.12 -1.26 5.12
N SER A 82 -7.42 -0.85 3.89
CA SER A 82 -7.82 0.53 3.57
C SER A 82 -9.09 0.94 4.30
N ASP A 83 -9.31 2.25 4.46
CA ASP A 83 -10.54 2.81 5.03
C ASP A 83 -10.83 2.27 6.44
N ASN A 84 -9.85 2.45 7.33
CA ASN A 84 -9.93 2.08 8.74
C ASN A 84 -9.32 3.21 9.59
N ARG A 85 -9.02 2.92 10.85
CA ARG A 85 -8.39 3.85 11.80
C ARG A 85 -7.05 3.32 12.30
N PHE A 86 -6.36 2.49 11.51
CA PHE A 86 -5.03 2.01 11.86
C PHE A 86 -4.04 3.18 11.94
N HIS A 87 -3.13 3.12 12.91
CA HIS A 87 -2.16 4.20 13.15
C HIS A 87 -0.77 3.67 13.49
N GLY A 88 0.20 4.58 13.59
CA GLY A 88 1.61 4.22 13.81
C GLY A 88 2.30 3.80 12.52
N SER A 89 3.52 3.27 12.64
CA SER A 89 4.34 2.87 11.49
C SER A 89 4.01 1.47 10.98
N ILE A 90 4.20 1.26 9.68
CA ILE A 90 4.16 -0.06 9.06
C ILE A 90 5.50 -0.79 9.26
N SER A 91 5.46 -2.10 9.50
CA SER A 91 6.67 -2.93 9.56
C SER A 91 7.28 -3.07 8.17
N THR A 92 8.59 -2.80 8.04
CA THR A 92 9.30 -2.96 6.76
C THR A 92 9.34 -4.42 6.28
N GLY A 93 9.10 -5.39 7.16
CA GLY A 93 9.00 -6.80 6.80
C GLY A 93 7.83 -7.12 5.86
N LEU A 94 6.78 -6.28 5.78
CA LEU A 94 5.68 -6.48 4.83
C LEU A 94 6.17 -6.42 3.38
N PHE A 95 7.19 -5.60 3.12
CA PHE A 95 7.80 -5.45 1.81
C PHE A 95 8.75 -6.60 1.44
N GLN A 96 9.05 -7.49 2.38
CA GLN A 96 9.91 -8.66 2.19
C GLN A 96 9.09 -9.93 1.89
N LEU A 97 7.76 -9.86 1.98
CA LEU A 97 6.87 -10.97 1.66
C LEU A 97 6.97 -11.29 0.17
N SER A 98 7.56 -12.44 -0.15
CA SER A 98 8.00 -12.76 -1.51
C SER A 98 6.87 -13.03 -2.49
N VAL A 99 5.66 -13.31 -1.99
CA VAL A 99 4.48 -13.57 -2.82
C VAL A 99 3.43 -12.47 -2.73
N LEU A 100 3.69 -11.40 -1.98
CA LEU A 100 2.76 -10.28 -1.83
C LEU A 100 2.74 -9.47 -3.13
N ILE A 101 1.56 -9.38 -3.75
CA ILE A 101 1.32 -8.70 -5.02
C ILE A 101 0.67 -7.33 -4.80
N SER A 102 -0.19 -7.24 -3.78
CA SER A 102 -1.00 -6.05 -3.49
C SER A 102 -0.95 -5.70 -2.01
N LEU A 103 -0.60 -4.44 -1.73
CA LEU A 103 -0.64 -3.85 -0.41
C LEU A 103 -1.44 -2.55 -0.44
N GLN A 104 -2.65 -2.59 0.11
CA GLN A 104 -3.60 -1.49 0.13
C GLN A 104 -3.84 -1.05 1.58
N LEU A 105 -3.32 0.12 1.94
CA LEU A 105 -3.40 0.70 3.29
C LEU A 105 -3.97 2.12 3.27
N ALA A 106 -4.68 2.49 2.20
CA ALA A 106 -5.15 3.86 2.00
C ALA A 106 -6.16 4.28 3.08
N ASN A 107 -6.32 5.59 3.30
CA ASN A 107 -7.33 6.16 4.19
C ASN A 107 -7.29 5.58 5.61
N ASN A 108 -6.15 5.78 6.27
CA ASN A 108 -5.91 5.41 7.66
C ASN A 108 -5.17 6.57 8.37
N PHE A 109 -4.68 6.34 9.59
CA PHE A 109 -3.84 7.28 10.34
C PHE A 109 -2.39 6.77 10.46
N LEU A 110 -1.91 6.01 9.47
CA LEU A 110 -0.55 5.47 9.47
C LEU A 110 0.47 6.59 9.30
N SER A 111 1.67 6.39 9.86
CA SER A 111 2.72 7.41 9.91
C SER A 111 4.11 6.81 9.68
N GLY A 112 5.14 7.65 9.70
CA GLY A 112 6.52 7.25 9.46
C GLY A 112 6.95 7.48 8.00
N GLY A 113 8.12 6.97 7.62
CA GLY A 113 8.66 7.11 6.27
C GLY A 113 8.50 5.85 5.44
N LEU A 114 8.72 5.97 4.13
CA LEU A 114 8.87 4.82 3.24
C LEU A 114 10.18 4.07 3.56
N PRO A 115 10.23 2.75 3.37
CA PRO A 115 11.46 1.99 3.56
C PRO A 115 12.52 2.44 2.55
N PRO A 116 13.79 2.58 2.97
CA PRO A 116 14.87 3.00 2.06
C PRO A 116 15.23 1.94 1.01
N PHE A 117 14.81 0.68 1.20
CA PHE A 117 15.05 -0.41 0.26
C PHE A 117 13.85 -1.37 0.23
N LEU A 118 13.61 -1.98 -0.94
CA LEU A 118 12.71 -3.12 -1.09
C LEU A 118 13.51 -4.32 -1.61
N SER A 119 13.26 -5.50 -1.05
CA SER A 119 13.97 -6.72 -1.45
C SER A 119 13.69 -7.06 -2.92
N ALA A 120 14.71 -7.56 -3.62
CA ALA A 120 14.58 -8.15 -4.96
C ALA A 120 13.60 -9.33 -5.01
N SER A 121 13.33 -9.96 -3.86
CA SER A 121 12.34 -11.05 -3.74
C SER A 121 10.90 -10.55 -3.70
N SER A 122 10.67 -9.24 -3.61
CA SER A 122 9.33 -8.68 -3.52
C SER A 122 8.60 -8.86 -4.84
N SER A 123 7.42 -9.47 -4.79
CA SER A 123 6.51 -9.61 -5.94
C SER A 123 5.49 -8.48 -6.01
N LEU A 124 5.72 -7.38 -5.28
CA LEU A 124 4.72 -6.33 -5.12
C LEU A 124 4.53 -5.58 -6.43
N ILE A 125 3.29 -5.56 -6.92
CA ILE A 125 2.90 -4.92 -8.19
C ILE A 125 2.15 -3.61 -7.89
N THR A 126 1.38 -3.59 -6.82
CA THR A 126 0.56 -2.42 -6.44
C THR A 126 0.80 -2.03 -4.98
N LEU A 127 1.07 -0.74 -4.78
CA LEU A 127 1.24 -0.13 -3.46
C LEU A 127 0.34 1.10 -3.34
N SER A 128 -0.60 1.06 -2.40
CA SER A 128 -1.51 2.16 -2.12
C SER A 128 -1.42 2.56 -0.65
N LEU A 129 -0.85 3.74 -0.40
CA LEU A 129 -0.65 4.32 0.93
C LEU A 129 -1.35 5.68 1.08
N GLY A 130 -2.18 6.08 0.11
CA GLY A 130 -2.76 7.41 0.07
C GLY A 130 -3.70 7.71 1.24
N GLY A 131 -3.84 8.98 1.63
CA GLY A 131 -4.74 9.37 2.72
C GLY A 131 -4.27 8.89 4.10
N ASN A 132 -3.00 9.15 4.42
CA ASN A 132 -2.36 8.80 5.67
C ASN A 132 -1.52 9.98 6.20
N GLY A 133 -0.72 9.76 7.24
CA GLY A 133 0.27 10.69 7.78
C GLY A 133 1.71 10.26 7.52
N PHE A 134 2.00 9.56 6.42
CA PHE A 134 3.39 9.25 6.05
C PHE A 134 4.14 10.55 5.73
N ALA A 135 5.41 10.63 6.14
CA ALA A 135 6.20 11.84 6.09
C ALA A 135 7.66 11.56 5.75
N GLY A 136 8.41 12.65 5.52
CA GLY A 136 9.82 12.58 5.13
C GLY A 136 10.00 12.53 3.61
N PRO A 137 11.24 12.36 3.13
CA PRO A 137 11.53 12.30 1.71
C PRO A 137 11.08 10.98 1.07
N LEU A 138 10.81 11.03 -0.23
CA LEU A 138 10.72 9.82 -1.05
C LEU A 138 12.11 9.14 -1.08
N PRO A 139 12.17 7.80 -1.02
CA PRO A 139 13.45 7.07 -0.98
C PRO A 139 14.10 7.06 -2.36
N ASP A 140 15.37 6.65 -2.41
CA ASP A 140 16.02 6.32 -3.66
C ASP A 140 15.39 5.04 -4.24
N PHE A 141 14.50 5.22 -5.24
CA PHE A 141 13.80 4.12 -5.92
C PHE A 141 14.74 3.20 -6.71
N SER A 142 16.03 3.54 -6.88
CA SER A 142 17.01 2.61 -7.44
C SER A 142 17.27 1.40 -6.52
N LEU A 143 16.99 1.55 -5.22
CA LEU A 143 17.08 0.50 -4.20
C LEU A 143 15.78 -0.30 -4.05
N TRP A 144 14.79 0.00 -4.87
CA TRP A 144 13.51 -0.70 -4.92
C TRP A 144 13.52 -1.62 -6.15
N ASN A 145 14.08 -2.82 -5.98
CA ASN A 145 14.19 -3.78 -7.08
C ASN A 145 12.86 -4.52 -7.32
N VAL A 146 11.85 -3.78 -7.77
CA VAL A 146 10.45 -4.21 -7.93
C VAL A 146 9.86 -3.71 -9.24
N SER A 147 8.83 -4.40 -9.72
CA SER A 147 8.13 -4.08 -10.98
C SER A 147 6.72 -3.57 -10.70
N PHE A 148 6.60 -2.36 -10.15
CA PHE A 148 5.30 -1.75 -9.88
C PHE A 148 4.58 -1.34 -11.15
N THR A 149 3.26 -1.51 -11.17
CA THR A 149 2.39 -0.87 -12.16
C THR A 149 1.72 0.38 -11.58
N LYS A 150 1.48 0.42 -10.27
CA LYS A 150 0.84 1.55 -9.59
C LYS A 150 1.51 1.87 -8.25
N LEU A 151 1.91 3.13 -8.11
CA LEU A 151 2.41 3.72 -6.86
C LEU A 151 1.51 4.89 -6.46
N ALA A 152 0.71 4.70 -5.40
CA ALA A 152 -0.19 5.72 -4.87
C ALA A 152 0.21 6.16 -3.46
N LEU A 153 0.71 7.40 -3.37
CA LEU A 153 1.22 8.04 -2.15
C LEU A 153 0.52 9.39 -1.88
N ASN A 154 -0.59 9.67 -2.57
CA ASN A 154 -1.31 10.94 -2.44
C ASN A 154 -1.85 11.21 -1.04
N ASN A 155 -2.16 12.47 -0.73
CA ASN A 155 -2.78 12.85 0.55
C ASN A 155 -1.96 12.35 1.75
N ASN A 156 -0.68 12.72 1.77
CA ASN A 156 0.28 12.42 2.84
C ASN A 156 1.11 13.69 3.15
N ASN A 157 2.13 13.54 3.99
CA ASN A 157 3.04 14.61 4.40
C ASN A 157 4.46 14.41 3.81
N PHE A 158 4.59 13.82 2.61
CA PHE A 158 5.90 13.64 1.98
C PHE A 158 6.51 14.99 1.60
N THR A 159 7.82 15.13 1.82
CA THR A 159 8.59 16.38 1.64
C THR A 159 9.78 16.15 0.70
N GLY A 160 10.50 17.21 0.33
CA GLY A 160 11.68 17.10 -0.53
C GLY A 160 11.33 16.88 -2.00
N SER A 161 12.33 16.60 -2.83
CA SER A 161 12.14 16.42 -4.27
C SER A 161 11.67 15.03 -4.65
N ILE A 162 11.01 14.91 -5.80
CA ILE A 162 10.81 13.61 -6.46
C ILE A 162 12.18 13.14 -6.97
N PRO A 163 12.71 11.99 -6.51
CA PRO A 163 14.02 11.49 -6.94
C PRO A 163 14.03 11.12 -8.42
N ASP A 164 15.12 11.41 -9.14
CA ASP A 164 15.29 11.00 -10.53
C ASP A 164 15.19 9.48 -10.70
N SER A 165 15.57 8.72 -9.66
CA SER A 165 15.47 7.27 -9.65
C SER A 165 14.04 6.74 -9.72
N ILE A 166 12.99 7.56 -9.63
CA ILE A 166 11.61 7.11 -9.92
C ILE A 166 11.49 6.50 -11.32
N SER A 167 12.35 6.88 -12.27
CA SER A 167 12.37 6.31 -13.61
C SER A 167 12.95 4.89 -13.68
N THR A 168 13.57 4.37 -12.61
CA THR A 168 14.02 2.96 -12.56
C THR A 168 12.84 1.98 -12.50
N LEU A 169 11.69 2.44 -12.03
CA LEU A 169 10.43 1.70 -11.96
C LEU A 169 9.75 1.69 -13.34
N THR A 170 10.42 1.09 -14.32
CA THR A 170 10.08 1.15 -15.76
C THR A 170 8.72 0.55 -16.15
N THR A 171 8.12 -0.24 -15.27
CA THR A 171 6.79 -0.85 -15.44
C THR A 171 5.63 0.04 -14.96
N LEU A 172 5.92 1.18 -14.33
CA LEU A 172 4.87 2.04 -13.77
C LEU A 172 3.94 2.57 -14.86
N GLU A 173 2.64 2.39 -14.62
CA GLU A 173 1.55 2.98 -15.39
C GLU A 173 0.94 4.18 -14.67
N ALA A 174 1.04 4.23 -13.34
CA ALA A 174 0.47 5.31 -12.53
C ALA A 174 1.42 5.77 -11.41
N ILE A 175 1.74 7.07 -11.41
CA ILE A 175 2.40 7.78 -10.32
C ILE A 175 1.40 8.77 -9.73
N ILE A 176 0.98 8.53 -8.49
CA ILE A 176 -0.05 9.33 -7.81
C ILE A 176 0.56 9.92 -6.54
N LEU A 177 1.00 11.18 -6.62
CA LEU A 177 1.71 11.92 -5.56
C LEU A 177 1.01 13.23 -5.16
N ASN A 178 -0.20 13.49 -5.67
CA ASN A 178 -0.93 14.72 -5.36
C ASN A 178 -1.20 14.88 -3.85
N ASP A 179 -1.44 16.11 -3.42
CA ASP A 179 -1.74 16.43 -2.01
C ASP A 179 -0.61 15.98 -1.06
N ASN A 180 0.60 16.49 -1.31
CA ASN A 180 1.78 16.31 -0.48
C ASN A 180 2.53 17.65 -0.33
N GLN A 181 3.73 17.63 0.24
CA GLN A 181 4.59 18.80 0.45
C GLN A 181 5.88 18.70 -0.39
N LEU A 182 5.83 18.00 -1.54
CA LEU A 182 6.99 17.79 -2.40
C LEU A 182 7.44 19.12 -3.03
N THR A 183 8.75 19.31 -3.14
CA THR A 183 9.39 20.53 -3.65
C THR A 183 10.31 20.24 -4.85
N GLY A 184 10.93 21.26 -5.43
CA GLY A 184 11.87 21.09 -6.55
C GLY A 184 11.18 20.83 -7.88
N SER A 185 11.97 20.43 -8.89
CA SER A 185 11.47 20.19 -10.25
C SER A 185 10.94 18.76 -10.43
N ILE A 186 10.08 18.56 -11.41
CA ILE A 186 9.71 17.22 -11.88
C ILE A 186 10.92 16.62 -12.62
N PRO A 187 11.42 15.43 -12.23
CA PRO A 187 12.49 14.73 -12.93
C PRO A 187 12.23 14.59 -14.42
N ALA A 188 13.19 15.03 -15.25
CA ALA A 188 13.09 14.89 -16.70
C ALA A 188 12.97 13.41 -17.14
N ALA A 189 13.48 12.48 -16.33
CA ALA A 189 13.42 11.05 -16.58
C ALA A 189 12.00 10.48 -16.54
N ILE A 190 11.04 11.12 -15.85
CA ILE A 190 9.63 10.70 -15.85
C ILE A 190 9.06 10.73 -17.27
N PHE A 191 9.47 11.68 -18.09
CA PHE A 191 9.01 11.83 -19.49
C PHE A 191 9.55 10.75 -20.44
N ASN A 192 10.47 9.89 -19.96
CA ASN A 192 10.94 8.71 -20.68
C ASN A 192 10.21 7.43 -20.28
N MET A 193 9.29 7.47 -19.31
CA MET A 193 8.57 6.30 -18.81
C MET A 193 7.42 5.95 -19.77
N THR A 194 7.70 5.14 -20.80
CA THR A 194 6.78 4.86 -21.93
C THR A 194 5.54 4.04 -21.57
N ASN A 195 5.45 3.51 -20.34
CA ASN A 195 4.26 2.84 -19.83
C ASN A 195 3.37 3.76 -19.00
N LEU A 196 3.85 4.95 -18.62
CA LEU A 196 3.14 5.86 -17.75
C LEU A 196 1.89 6.42 -18.46
N LYS A 197 0.74 6.21 -17.84
CA LYS A 197 -0.58 6.68 -18.26
C LYS A 197 -1.12 7.78 -17.36
N TYR A 198 -0.85 7.69 -16.06
CA TYR A 198 -1.36 8.64 -15.07
C TYR A 198 -0.23 9.25 -14.25
N LEU A 199 -0.14 10.59 -14.26
CA LEU A 199 0.83 11.36 -13.47
C LEU A 199 0.11 12.45 -12.67
N TYR A 200 -0.21 12.16 -11.42
CA TYR A 200 -0.94 13.09 -10.55
C TYR A 200 0.00 13.75 -9.55
N LEU A 201 0.27 15.04 -9.77
CA LEU A 201 1.21 15.85 -8.97
C LEU A 201 0.57 17.09 -8.34
N ALA A 202 -0.75 17.27 -8.50
CA ALA A 202 -1.48 18.43 -8.02
C ALA A 202 -1.28 18.66 -6.52
N ASN A 203 -1.45 19.90 -6.05
CA ASN A 203 -1.36 20.25 -4.62
C ASN A 203 -0.04 19.78 -3.97
N ASN A 204 1.07 20.21 -4.57
CA ASN A 204 2.43 20.11 -4.03
C ASN A 204 3.11 21.49 -4.15
N ASN A 205 4.33 21.61 -3.62
CA ASN A 205 5.17 22.79 -3.71
C ASN A 205 6.25 22.68 -4.81
N LEU A 206 5.93 21.98 -5.91
CA LEU A 206 6.84 21.77 -7.03
C LEU A 206 7.12 23.10 -7.75
N SER A 207 8.39 23.34 -8.06
CA SER A 207 8.90 24.60 -8.61
C SER A 207 9.84 24.31 -9.76
N SER A 208 9.44 24.70 -10.98
CA SER A 208 10.25 24.84 -12.20
C SER A 208 9.31 25.01 -13.38
N LYS A 209 9.84 25.21 -14.59
CA LYS A 209 9.04 25.03 -15.80
C LYS A 209 8.73 23.54 -16.01
N LEU A 210 7.56 23.24 -16.53
CA LEU A 210 7.32 21.94 -17.16
C LEU A 210 8.32 21.78 -18.32
N PRO A 211 9.03 20.64 -18.43
CA PRO A 211 9.96 20.46 -19.53
C PRO A 211 9.21 20.44 -20.87
N SER A 212 9.87 20.93 -21.91
CA SER A 212 9.35 20.99 -23.29
C SER A 212 8.95 19.62 -23.85
N ASP A 213 9.50 18.55 -23.26
CA ASP A 213 9.42 17.18 -23.75
C ASP A 213 8.20 16.42 -23.20
N ILE A 214 7.23 17.10 -22.61
CA ILE A 214 5.98 16.50 -22.11
C ILE A 214 5.22 15.73 -23.20
N SER A 215 5.40 16.13 -24.46
CA SER A 215 4.84 15.44 -25.65
C SER A 215 5.35 14.02 -25.86
N ARG A 216 6.45 13.60 -25.19
CA ARG A 216 7.00 12.25 -25.28
C ARG A 216 6.22 11.21 -24.47
N LEU A 217 5.36 11.65 -23.54
CA LEU A 217 4.43 10.79 -22.81
C LEU A 217 3.22 10.45 -23.67
N GLY A 218 3.44 9.70 -24.76
CA GLY A 218 2.41 9.39 -25.75
C GLY A 218 1.24 8.52 -25.27
N LYS A 219 1.28 8.04 -24.01
CA LYS A 219 0.20 7.26 -23.36
C LYS A 219 -0.47 7.99 -22.20
N LEU A 220 -0.10 9.25 -21.93
CA LEU A 220 -0.69 10.01 -20.82
C LEU A 220 -2.18 10.27 -21.10
N GLU A 221 -3.04 9.91 -20.15
CA GLU A 221 -4.49 10.06 -20.19
C GLU A 221 -4.99 11.19 -19.27
#